data_AF-D2S4T1-F1
#
_entry.id   AF-D2S4T1-F1
#
_cell.length_a   1.000
_cell.length_b   1.000
_cell.length_c   1.000
_cell.angle_alpha   90.00
_cell.angle_beta   90.00
_cell.angle_gamma   90.00
#
_symmetry.space_group_name_H-M   'P 1'
#
loop_
_entity.id
_entity.type
_entity.pdbx_description
1 polymer ?
#
loop_
_entity_poly.entity_id
_entity_poly.type
_entity_poly.pdbx_seq_one_letter_code
_entity_poly.pdbx_strand_id
1 'polypeptide(L)'
;MPSPLSPDERRRRRAALRRYHPDLGGDAEAFLRTLRAWDSRSPAGTPGPAGSEVRFVRRPRGVRRLLAWWRRSRSRRSPAHRRVV
;
A
#
# COMPACT_ATOMS: atom_id res chain seq x y z
N MET A 1 4.42 -4.10 15.33
CA MET A 1 3.16 -3.99 16.09
C MET A 1 2.09 -3.42 15.17
N PRO A 2 0.83 -3.92 15.19
CA PRO A 2 -0.23 -3.33 14.39
C PRO A 2 -0.42 -1.86 14.80
N SER A 3 -0.58 -0.98 13.83
CA SER A 3 -0.70 0.48 14.04
C SER A 3 -1.76 0.78 15.12
N PRO A 4 -1.48 1.62 16.13
CA PRO A 4 -2.40 1.92 17.23
C PRO A 4 -3.60 2.76 16.79
N LEU A 5 -3.64 3.18 15.53
CA LEU A 5 -4.75 3.92 14.96
C LEU A 5 -6.00 3.04 14.92
N SER A 6 -7.07 3.55 15.52
CA SER A 6 -8.42 3.02 15.40
C SER A 6 -8.80 2.85 13.92
N PRO A 7 -9.74 1.95 13.59
CA PRO A 7 -10.22 1.77 12.22
C PRO A 7 -10.63 3.08 11.52
N ASP A 8 -11.22 4.01 12.29
CA ASP A 8 -11.69 5.31 11.78
C ASP A 8 -10.55 6.28 11.51
N GLU A 9 -9.54 6.34 12.38
CA GLU A 9 -8.35 7.15 12.13
C GLU A 9 -7.59 6.66 10.89
N ARG A 10 -7.51 5.34 10.68
CA ARG A 10 -6.93 4.79 9.44
C ARG A 10 -7.72 5.20 8.21
N ARG A 11 -9.05 5.26 8.30
CA ARG A 11 -9.91 5.71 7.21
C ARG A 11 -9.68 7.19 6.92
N ARG A 12 -9.64 8.03 7.96
CA ARG A 12 -9.36 9.47 7.87
C ARG A 12 -7.97 9.75 7.27
N ARG A 13 -6.93 9.04 7.73
CA ARG A 13 -5.57 9.12 7.17
C ARG A 13 -5.56 8.81 5.68
N ARG A 14 -6.17 7.69 5.26
CA ARG A 14 -6.24 7.32 3.83
C ARG A 14 -6.99 8.36 2.99
N ALA A 15 -8.09 8.89 3.48
CA ALA A 15 -8.85 9.92 2.77
C ALA A 15 -8.02 11.21 2.58
N ALA A 16 -7.32 11.65 3.63
CA ALA A 16 -6.46 12.83 3.57
C ALA A 16 -5.28 12.64 2.59
N LEU A 17 -4.61 11.48 2.62
CA LEU A 17 -3.49 11.18 1.72
C LEU A 17 -3.95 11.03 0.26
N ARG A 18 -5.10 10.42 0.02
CA ARG A 18 -5.65 10.24 -1.33
C ARG A 18 -5.95 11.57 -2.02
N ARG A 19 -6.30 12.62 -1.27
CA ARG A 19 -6.58 13.96 -1.80
C ARG A 19 -5.38 14.60 -2.51
N TYR A 20 -4.16 14.32 -2.05
CA TYR A 20 -2.93 14.93 -2.58
C TYR A 20 -2.03 13.93 -3.33
N HIS A 21 -2.53 12.72 -3.60
CA HIS A 21 -1.68 11.65 -4.12
C HIS A 21 -1.14 11.99 -5.53
N PRO A 22 0.18 11.94 -5.77
CA PRO A 22 0.77 12.33 -7.06
C PRO A 22 0.30 11.45 -8.22
N ASP A 23 0.15 10.14 -8.01
CA ASP A 23 -0.41 9.23 -9.04
C ASP A 23 -1.86 9.53 -9.43
N LEU A 24 -2.56 10.37 -8.66
CA LEU A 24 -3.91 10.86 -8.97
C LEU A 24 -3.90 12.30 -9.52
N GLY A 25 -2.73 12.85 -9.84
CA GLY A 25 -2.55 14.24 -10.27
C GLY A 25 -2.49 15.25 -9.11
N GLY A 26 -2.26 14.78 -7.88
CA GLY A 26 -2.11 15.64 -6.70
C GLY A 26 -0.71 16.23 -6.53
N ASP A 27 -0.58 17.23 -5.67
CA ASP A 27 0.71 17.85 -5.33
C ASP A 27 1.53 16.95 -4.39
N ALA A 28 2.71 16.55 -4.87
CA ALA A 28 3.67 15.73 -4.13
C ALA A 28 4.14 16.41 -2.82
N GLU A 29 4.31 17.73 -2.83
CA GLU A 29 4.74 18.46 -1.63
C GLU A 29 3.62 18.52 -0.60
N ALA A 30 2.39 18.81 -1.02
CA ALA A 30 1.21 18.70 -0.15
C ALA A 30 1.03 17.30 0.42
N PHE A 31 1.32 16.26 -0.37
CA PHE A 31 1.29 14.88 0.08
C PHE A 31 2.31 14.62 1.19
N LEU A 32 3.57 15.04 1.00
CA LEU A 32 4.63 14.89 2.00
C LEU A 32 4.35 15.69 3.28
N ARG A 33 3.82 16.91 3.16
CA ARG A 33 3.37 17.71 4.32
C ARG A 33 2.27 16.98 5.10
N THR A 34 1.29 16.43 4.39
CA THR A 34 0.18 15.68 4.99
C THR A 34 0.68 14.41 5.67
N LEU A 35 1.62 13.68 5.06
CA LEU A 35 2.25 12.50 5.67
C LEU A 35 2.92 12.84 7.01
N ARG A 36 3.78 13.86 7.04
CA ARG A 36 4.48 14.29 8.26
C ARG A 36 3.52 14.70 9.37
N ALA A 37 2.44 15.41 9.02
CA ALA A 37 1.42 15.83 9.98
C ALA A 37 0.63 14.67 10.59
N TRP A 38 0.48 13.56 9.87
CA TRP A 38 -0.14 12.34 10.40
C TRP A 38 0.82 11.51 11.26
N ASP A 39 2.11 11.50 10.90
CA ASP A 39 3.13 10.80 11.69
C ASP A 39 3.37 11.50 13.03
N SER A 40 3.37 12.84 13.08
CA SER A 40 3.49 13.61 14.33
C SER A 40 2.27 13.50 15.26
N ARG A 41 1.11 13.08 14.73
CA ARG A 41 -0.14 12.90 15.48
C ARG A 41 -0.29 11.51 16.10
N SER A 42 0.59 10.58 15.73
CA SER A 42 0.62 9.24 16.30
C SER A 42 1.38 9.26 17.62
N PRO A 43 0.77 8.93 18.77
CA PRO A 43 1.50 8.79 20.04
C PRO A 43 2.47 7.60 20.04
N ALA A 44 2.39 6.73 19.02
CA ALA A 44 3.39 5.69 18.80
C ALA A 44 4.31 6.07 17.65
N GLY A 45 5.57 6.30 18.00
CA GLY A 45 6.68 6.14 17.09
C GLY A 45 7.46 7.43 16.85
N THR A 46 8.37 7.72 17.78
CA THR A 46 9.69 8.25 17.42
C THR A 46 10.13 7.59 16.09
N PRO A 47 10.59 8.36 15.09
CA PRO A 47 11.12 7.75 13.88
C PRO A 47 12.25 6.81 14.30
N GLY A 48 12.03 5.50 14.14
CA GLY A 48 13.06 4.51 14.38
C GLY A 48 14.26 4.81 13.46
N PRO A 49 15.50 4.66 13.96
CA PRO A 49 16.69 4.99 13.20
C PRO A 49 16.70 4.30 11.83
N ALA A 50 17.32 4.96 10.84
CA ALA A 50 17.46 4.47 9.47
C ALA A 50 18.14 3.08 9.44
N GLY A 51 17.33 2.04 9.49
CA GLY A 51 17.76 0.66 9.65
C GLY A 51 16.55 -0.26 9.86
N SER A 52 15.47 -0.01 9.12
CA SER A 52 14.17 -0.67 9.30
C SER A 52 14.33 -2.19 9.32
N GLU A 53 14.13 -2.78 10.50
CA GLU A 53 14.10 -4.23 10.69
C GLU A 53 12.96 -4.80 9.83
N VAL A 54 13.32 -5.47 8.73
CA VAL A 54 12.36 -6.10 7.83
C VAL A 54 11.80 -7.34 8.51
N ARG A 55 10.65 -7.19 9.17
CA ARG A 55 9.99 -8.31 9.83
C ARG A 55 9.19 -9.15 8.84
N PHE A 56 9.77 -10.27 8.39
CA PHE A 56 9.08 -11.22 7.52
C PHE A 56 7.95 -11.94 8.28
N VAL A 57 6.70 -11.61 7.98
CA VAL A 57 5.53 -12.30 8.54
C VAL A 57 5.05 -13.36 7.56
N ARG A 58 5.28 -14.64 7.88
CA ARG A 58 4.81 -15.76 7.06
C ARG A 58 3.31 -15.96 7.26
N ARG A 59 2.49 -15.46 6.32
CA ARG A 59 1.03 -15.70 6.31
C ARG A 59 0.66 -16.73 5.24
N PRO A 60 0.35 -17.99 5.61
CA PRO A 60 0.08 -19.05 4.63
C PRO A 60 -1.10 -18.74 3.71
N ARG A 61 -2.13 -18.05 4.22
CA ARG A 61 -3.28 -17.59 3.41
C ARG A 61 -2.91 -16.45 2.45
N GLY A 62 -1.90 -15.65 2.77
CA GLY A 62 -1.43 -14.55 1.92
C GLY A 62 -0.70 -15.06 0.68
N VAL A 63 0.20 -16.04 0.86
CA VAL A 63 0.92 -16.70 -0.24
C VAL A 63 -0.06 -17.36 -1.22
N ARG A 64 -1.08 -18.07 -0.70
CA ARG A 64 -2.13 -18.67 -1.53
C ARG A 64 -2.91 -17.64 -2.36
N ARG A 65 -3.26 -16.49 -1.78
CA ARG A 65 -3.95 -15.41 -2.51
C ARG A 65 -3.06 -14.77 -3.57
N LEU A 66 -1.78 -14.57 -3.28
CA LEU A 66 -0.82 -14.01 -4.23
C LEU A 66 -0.62 -14.93 -5.44
N LEU A 67 -0.44 -16.24 -5.20
CA LEU A 67 -0.32 -17.24 -6.26
C LEU A 67 -1.59 -17.32 -7.11
N ALA A 68 -2.77 -17.25 -6.50
CA ALA A 68 -4.04 -17.24 -7.23
C ALA A 68 -4.19 -15.99 -8.11
N TRP A 69 -3.80 -14.82 -7.60
CA TRP A 69 -3.78 -13.58 -8.38
C TRP A 69 -2.82 -13.67 -9.57
N TRP A 70 -1.61 -14.18 -9.35
CA TRP A 70 -0.59 -14.31 -10.40
C TRP A 70 -0.99 -15.32 -11.49
N ARG A 71 -1.60 -16.45 -11.12
CA ARG A 71 -2.15 -17.40 -12.10
C ARG A 71 -3.23 -16.73 -12.96
N ARG A 72 -4.14 -15.98 -12.33
CA ARG A 72 -5.22 -15.26 -13.03
C ARG A 72 -4.70 -14.18 -13.97
N SER A 73 -3.65 -13.44 -13.59
CA SER A 73 -3.07 -12.42 -14.46
C SER A 73 -2.32 -13.01 -15.65
N ARG A 74 -1.70 -14.18 -15.49
CA ARG A 74 -1.04 -14.90 -16.60
C ARG A 74 -2.04 -15.51 -17.59
N SER A 75 -3.17 -16.06 -17.13
CA SER A 75 -4.22 -16.59 -18.03
C SER A 75 -4.87 -15.51 -18.90
N ARG A 76 -4.87 -14.24 -18.45
CA ARG A 76 -5.36 -13.11 -19.26
C ARG A 76 -4.36 -12.64 -20.33
N ARG A 77 -3.14 -13.18 -20.34
CA ARG A 77 -2.08 -12.82 -21.28
C ARG A 77 -1.86 -13.84 -22.38
N SER A 78 -2.67 -14.90 -22.48
CA SER A 78 -2.64 -15.75 -23.68
C SER A 78 -3.24 -14.95 -24.85
N PRO A 79 -2.42 -14.52 -25.84
CA PRO A 79 -2.97 -13.98 -27.06
C PRO A 79 -3.63 -15.15 -27.75
N ALA A 80 -4.92 -15.03 -28.07
CA ALA A 80 -5.53 -15.91 -29.04
C ALA A 80 -4.71 -15.78 -30.32
N HIS A 81 -3.90 -16.79 -30.62
CA HIS A 81 -3.17 -16.90 -31.88
C HIS A 81 -4.22 -17.12 -32.97
N ARG A 82 -4.79 -16.02 -33.46
CA ARG A 82 -5.73 -16.01 -34.58
C ARG A 82 -4.92 -16.42 -35.80
N ARG A 83 -4.96 -17.71 -36.15
CA ARG A 83 -4.55 -18.19 -37.48
C ARG A 83 -5.37 -17.39 -38.49
N VAL A 84 -4.71 -16.56 -39.27
CA VAL A 84 -5.25 -16.02 -40.51
C VAL A 84 -4.75 -16.98 -41.59
N VAL A 85 -5.70 -17.68 -42.21
CA VAL A 85 -5.54 -18.47 -43.43
C VAL A 85 -5.67 -17.52 -44.61
#